data_AF-Q4E3Z4-F1
#
_entry.id   AF-Q4E3Z4-F1
#
_cell.length_a   1.000
_cell.length_b   1.000
_cell.length_c   1.000
_cell.angle_alpha   90.00
_cell.angle_beta   90.00
_cell.angle_gamma   90.00
#
_symmetry.space_group_name_H-M   'P 1'
#
loop_
_entity.id
_entity.type
_entity.pdbx_description
1 polymer ?
#
loop_
_entity_poly.entity_id
_entity_poly.type
_entity_poly.pdbx_seq_one_letter_code
_entity_poly.pdbx_strand_id
1 'polypeptide(L)'
;MSSNYTLASQCQLRRDEMHELLVLAAAAASTLDTASENGVGPKECSKLALWRMLLSEAHVRTLMVHALVRVSVPKSKQQLLIHGNKYMKASSSAKGSTEGQQHNYRVGKVVALIPRPRGSSDVTKTTSDAPPAGSLLSDWLLGVDFGEATELLGAKYVSNEPFSPEEHAVFLRSCLSTHTDTTKASAPMTASEADVVVRNLHDIRKYVTAVVEERSGKAAAAVSGVGGIKRPRDDAAAALGKEEGGNRHKKEDDEDEEETLTRAQLLAERARHREERHRWEALLDEQQRHLSGLRQLLNSKNGEIQRVLHTQRQAEAAHRAEMEQWKVKMEEQGQTIRRSERMLADEREVQKENREKTEKLVAQLKKLAEQTRRFKEVSDTVADWLRLGTKQPEEVLVALKRKLAESPN
;
A
#
# COMPACT_ATOMS: atom_id res chain seq x y z
N MET A 1 -1.02 13.59 19.93
CA MET A 1 -0.02 12.53 20.13
C MET A 1 0.38 12.52 21.57
N SER A 2 0.15 11.41 22.26
CA SER A 2 1.06 11.07 23.33
C SER A 2 2.46 11.18 22.73
N SER A 3 3.33 11.99 23.34
CA SER A 3 4.75 12.15 22.99
C SER A 3 5.54 10.85 23.20
N ASN A 4 4.86 9.71 23.06
CA ASN A 4 5.30 8.43 23.51
C ASN A 4 5.92 7.67 22.34
N TYR A 5 7.22 7.89 22.19
CA TYR A 5 8.06 7.17 21.26
C TYR A 5 7.90 5.63 21.37
N THR A 6 7.61 5.11 22.56
CA THR A 6 7.44 3.65 22.74
C THR A 6 6.25 3.11 21.93
N LEU A 7 5.11 3.80 21.94
CA LEU A 7 3.94 3.41 21.16
C LEU A 7 4.22 3.56 19.65
N ALA A 8 4.83 4.67 19.25
CA ALA A 8 5.18 4.89 17.85
C ALA A 8 6.13 3.80 17.32
N SER A 9 7.10 3.36 18.13
CA SER A 9 8.04 2.30 17.74
C SER A 9 7.35 0.95 17.51
N GLN A 10 6.24 0.69 18.22
CA GLN A 10 5.41 -0.49 18.00
C GLN A 10 4.64 -0.42 16.69
N CYS A 11 4.27 0.81 16.26
CA CYS A 11 3.63 1.08 14.97
C CYS A 11 4.59 1.01 13.76
N GLN A 12 5.85 0.61 13.93
CA GLN A 12 6.80 0.53 12.83
C GLN A 12 6.63 -0.73 11.96
N LEU A 13 6.43 -0.54 10.66
CA LEU A 13 6.53 -1.61 9.65
C LEU A 13 7.94 -1.65 9.06
N ARG A 14 8.55 -2.84 9.03
CA ARG A 14 9.89 -3.08 8.48
C ARG A 14 9.82 -3.55 7.02
N ARG A 15 10.94 -3.40 6.30
CA ARG A 15 11.06 -3.81 4.90
C ARG A 15 10.84 -5.31 4.71
N ASP A 16 11.40 -6.15 5.59
CA ASP A 16 11.27 -7.61 5.48
C ASP A 16 9.83 -8.07 5.73
N GLU A 17 9.15 -7.46 6.70
CA GLU A 17 7.73 -7.71 6.98
C GLU A 17 6.87 -7.35 5.76
N MET A 18 7.09 -6.16 5.18
CA MET A 18 6.42 -5.72 3.96
C MET A 18 6.72 -6.62 2.76
N HIS A 19 7.98 -7.06 2.62
CA HIS A 19 8.38 -7.94 1.54
C HIS A 19 7.62 -9.28 1.60
N GLU A 20 7.60 -9.92 2.77
CA GLU A 20 6.93 -11.21 2.92
C GLU A 20 5.42 -11.12 2.69
N LEU A 21 4.77 -10.06 3.18
CA LEU A 21 3.34 -9.82 2.89
C LEU A 21 3.07 -9.71 1.39
N LEU A 22 3.91 -8.96 0.66
CA LEU A 22 3.79 -8.78 -0.78
C LEU A 22 4.06 -10.07 -1.56
N VAL A 23 5.07 -10.85 -1.17
CA VAL A 23 5.35 -12.18 -1.74
C VAL A 23 4.15 -13.11 -1.60
N LEU A 24 3.54 -13.11 -0.42
CA LEU A 24 2.42 -14.00 -0.11
C LEU A 24 1.14 -13.60 -0.84
N ALA A 25 0.86 -12.30 -0.95
CA ALA A 25 -0.24 -11.80 -1.77
C ALA A 25 -0.04 -12.11 -3.26
N ALA A 26 1.18 -11.98 -3.78
CA ALA A 26 1.48 -12.33 -5.16
C ALA A 26 1.33 -13.85 -5.42
N ALA A 27 1.78 -14.69 -4.48
CA ALA A 27 1.64 -16.14 -4.57
C ALA A 27 0.18 -16.61 -4.46
N ALA A 28 -0.64 -15.90 -3.68
CA ALA A 28 -2.08 -16.14 -3.57
C ALA A 28 -2.79 -15.88 -4.91
N ALA A 29 -2.44 -14.77 -5.58
CA ALA A 29 -2.99 -14.46 -6.91
C ALA A 29 -2.65 -15.54 -7.94
N SER A 30 -1.41 -16.06 -7.96
CA SER A 30 -1.00 -17.09 -8.92
C SER A 30 -1.59 -18.48 -8.69
N THR A 31 -1.95 -18.81 -7.43
CA THR A 31 -2.55 -20.13 -7.12
C THR A 31 -4.04 -20.18 -7.44
N LEU A 32 -4.73 -19.04 -7.46
CA LEU A 32 -6.15 -19.00 -7.82
C LEU A 32 -6.36 -19.28 -9.33
N ASP A 33 -5.47 -18.82 -10.20
CA ASP A 33 -5.56 -19.04 -11.65
C ASP A 33 -5.22 -20.48 -12.08
N THR A 34 -4.47 -21.23 -11.27
CA THR A 34 -4.04 -22.60 -11.59
C THR A 34 -4.88 -23.70 -10.93
N ALA A 35 -5.72 -23.35 -9.96
CA ALA A 35 -6.60 -24.30 -9.27
C ALA A 35 -7.81 -24.77 -10.13
N SER A 36 -8.01 -24.21 -11.33
CA SER A 36 -9.12 -24.58 -12.22
C SER A 36 -8.88 -25.85 -13.05
N GLU A 37 -7.66 -26.41 -13.12
CA GLU A 37 -7.37 -27.53 -14.04
C GLU A 37 -6.79 -28.80 -13.41
N ASN A 38 -6.32 -28.81 -12.16
CA ASN A 38 -5.71 -30.00 -11.58
C ASN A 38 -6.25 -30.30 -10.18
N GLY A 39 -7.19 -31.25 -10.11
CA GLY A 39 -7.81 -31.77 -8.89
C GLY A 39 -6.83 -32.58 -8.03
N VAL A 40 -5.87 -31.92 -7.41
CA VAL A 40 -5.00 -32.52 -6.38
C VAL A 40 -5.63 -32.25 -5.01
N GLY A 41 -6.14 -33.32 -4.39
CA GLY A 41 -6.86 -33.27 -3.11
C GLY A 41 -6.09 -32.63 -1.95
N PRO A 42 -6.78 -32.26 -0.85
CA PRO A 42 -6.23 -31.45 0.23
C PRO A 42 -5.28 -32.29 1.10
N LYS A 43 -4.02 -32.41 0.69
CA LYS A 43 -2.95 -32.86 1.58
C LYS A 43 -2.63 -31.73 2.54
N GLU A 44 -2.95 -31.95 3.82
CA GLU A 44 -2.59 -31.16 5.01
C GLU A 44 -2.61 -29.64 4.80
N CYS A 45 -3.64 -28.97 5.34
CA CYS A 45 -3.76 -27.50 5.37
C CYS A 45 -2.55 -26.87 6.08
N SER A 46 -1.44 -26.72 5.33
CA SER A 46 -0.28 -25.96 5.75
C SER A 46 -0.74 -24.55 6.10
N LYS A 47 -0.20 -23.98 7.18
CA LYS A 47 -0.58 -22.62 7.61
C LYS A 47 -0.46 -21.67 6.42
N LEU A 48 0.63 -21.79 5.64
CA LEU A 48 0.84 -21.06 4.39
C LEU A 48 -0.32 -21.12 3.39
N ALA A 49 -0.97 -22.27 3.20
CA ALA A 49 -2.09 -22.41 2.27
C ALA A 49 -3.32 -21.62 2.73
N LEU A 50 -3.65 -21.71 4.03
CA LEU A 50 -4.75 -20.93 4.62
C LEU A 50 -4.48 -19.43 4.50
N TRP A 51 -3.25 -19.00 4.74
CA TRP A 51 -2.88 -17.59 4.64
C TRP A 51 -2.92 -17.07 3.21
N ARG A 52 -2.50 -17.86 2.22
CA ARG A 52 -2.66 -17.52 0.81
C ARG A 52 -4.13 -17.35 0.43
N MET A 53 -5.04 -18.14 1.00
CA MET A 53 -6.47 -17.94 0.74
C MET A 53 -7.04 -16.66 1.37
N LEU A 54 -6.50 -16.23 2.51
CA LEU A 54 -7.02 -15.07 3.26
C LEU A 54 -6.39 -13.73 2.84
N LEU A 55 -5.10 -13.73 2.50
CA LEU A 55 -4.37 -12.51 2.16
C LEU A 55 -4.60 -12.11 0.70
N SER A 56 -5.70 -11.40 0.46
CA SER A 56 -5.85 -10.65 -0.77
C SER A 56 -4.91 -9.43 -0.78
N GLU A 57 -4.58 -8.96 -1.99
CA GLU A 57 -3.82 -7.72 -2.17
C GLU A 57 -4.48 -6.53 -1.46
N ALA A 58 -5.82 -6.46 -1.50
CA ALA A 58 -6.59 -5.45 -0.79
C ALA A 58 -6.40 -5.56 0.74
N HIS A 59 -6.34 -6.77 1.28
CA HIS A 59 -6.11 -6.99 2.70
C HIS A 59 -4.71 -6.53 3.13
N VAL A 60 -3.67 -6.85 2.33
CA VAL A 60 -2.30 -6.36 2.58
C VAL A 60 -2.25 -4.83 2.56
N ARG A 61 -2.92 -4.18 1.60
CA ARG A 61 -3.02 -2.72 1.57
C ARG A 61 -3.62 -2.19 2.86
N THR A 62 -4.79 -2.69 3.27
CA THR A 62 -5.48 -2.26 4.50
C THR A 62 -4.65 -2.46 5.76
N LEU A 63 -3.92 -3.57 5.86
CA LEU A 63 -3.04 -3.86 7.01
C LEU A 63 -1.86 -2.89 7.12
N MET A 64 -1.36 -2.38 6.00
CA MET A 64 -0.22 -1.48 5.97
C MET A 64 -0.59 0.00 6.12
N VAL A 65 -1.84 0.38 5.84
CA VAL A 65 -2.29 1.77 5.98
C VAL A 65 -2.10 2.21 7.44
N HIS A 66 -1.64 3.45 7.59
CA HIS A 66 -1.32 4.11 8.84
C HIS A 66 -0.09 3.60 9.59
N ALA A 67 0.54 2.48 9.20
CA ALA A 67 1.81 2.07 9.79
C ALA A 67 2.90 3.15 9.61
N LEU A 68 3.82 3.25 10.57
CA LEU A 68 4.99 4.12 10.45
C LEU A 68 6.12 3.37 9.75
N VAL A 69 6.80 4.02 8.83
CA VAL A 69 7.95 3.46 8.11
C VAL A 69 9.14 4.40 8.23
N ARG A 70 10.33 3.79 8.39
CA ARG A 70 11.60 4.52 8.29
C ARG A 70 12.08 4.42 6.85
N VAL A 71 12.16 5.54 6.15
CA VAL A 71 12.46 5.57 4.71
C VAL A 71 13.82 6.23 4.46
N SER A 72 14.64 5.57 3.66
CA SER A 72 15.84 6.17 3.05
C SER A 72 15.42 7.12 1.93
N VAL A 73 15.59 8.42 2.14
CA VAL A 73 15.13 9.44 1.18
C VAL A 73 16.03 9.40 -0.08
N PRO A 74 15.46 9.14 -1.26
CA PRO A 74 16.22 9.12 -2.52
C PRO A 74 16.85 10.49 -2.79
N LYS A 75 18.06 10.53 -3.38
CA LYS A 75 18.80 11.77 -3.71
C LYS A 75 17.93 12.85 -4.37
N SER A 76 17.06 12.46 -5.31
CA SER A 76 16.13 13.37 -6.02
C SER A 76 15.11 14.08 -5.13
N LYS A 77 14.82 13.53 -3.94
CA LYS A 77 13.84 14.07 -2.97
C LYS A 77 14.50 14.64 -1.72
N GLN A 78 15.82 14.50 -1.55
CA GLN A 78 16.53 14.99 -0.36
C GLN A 78 16.45 16.51 -0.21
N GLN A 79 16.43 17.27 -1.33
CA GLN A 79 16.29 18.72 -1.25
C GLN A 79 14.96 19.13 -0.62
N LEU A 80 13.87 18.46 -0.99
CA LEU A 80 12.53 18.73 -0.49
C LEU A 80 12.33 18.21 0.94
N LEU A 81 12.65 16.93 1.17
CA LEU A 81 12.29 16.24 2.41
C LEU A 81 13.32 16.39 3.54
N ILE A 82 14.60 16.63 3.24
CA ILE A 82 15.66 16.74 4.26
C ILE A 82 16.09 18.20 4.40
N HIS A 83 16.57 18.81 3.32
CA HIS A 83 17.19 20.14 3.36
C HIS A 83 16.16 21.28 3.43
N GLY A 84 14.97 21.05 2.89
CA GLY A 84 13.84 21.98 2.96
C GLY A 84 13.10 21.97 4.30
N ASN A 85 13.26 20.93 5.12
CA ASN A 85 12.54 20.81 6.38
C ASN A 85 13.21 21.64 7.49
N LYS A 86 12.45 22.59 8.06
CA LYS A 86 12.90 23.49 9.14
C LYS A 86 13.28 22.72 10.42
N TYR A 87 12.59 21.61 10.70
CA TYR A 87 12.76 20.82 11.92
C TYR A 87 13.99 19.92 11.91
N MET A 88 14.43 19.50 10.71
CA MET A 88 15.69 18.77 10.52
C MET A 88 16.90 19.64 10.86
N LYS A 89 16.89 20.91 10.46
CA LYS A 89 17.97 21.88 10.77
C LYS A 89 18.04 22.22 12.25
N ALA A 90 16.87 22.28 12.91
CA ALA A 90 16.80 22.54 14.34
C ALA A 90 17.39 21.38 15.16
N SER A 91 17.18 20.12 14.75
CA SER A 91 17.75 18.96 15.44
C SER A 91 19.25 18.81 15.23
N SER A 92 19.80 19.18 14.08
CA SER A 92 21.24 19.07 13.81
C SER A 92 22.08 20.10 14.56
N SER A 93 21.52 21.25 14.98
CA SER A 93 22.30 22.25 15.73
C SER A 93 22.56 21.88 17.20
N ALA A 94 21.82 20.91 17.75
CA ALA A 94 21.87 20.58 19.18
C ALA A 94 22.90 19.51 19.55
N LYS A 95 23.44 18.75 18.58
CA LYS A 95 24.46 17.73 18.81
C LYS A 95 25.45 17.73 17.65
N GLY A 96 26.70 18.13 17.91
CA GLY A 96 27.81 18.09 16.95
C GLY A 96 28.26 16.68 16.56
N SER A 97 27.33 15.82 16.15
CA SER A 97 27.59 14.42 15.83
C SER A 97 27.83 14.23 14.33
N THR A 98 29.10 14.02 14.00
CA THR A 98 29.62 13.19 12.89
C THR A 98 28.84 13.25 11.57
N GLU A 99 29.26 14.20 10.74
CA GLU A 99 29.07 14.23 9.30
C GLU A 99 29.30 12.83 8.69
N GLY A 100 28.27 12.22 8.10
CA GLY A 100 28.47 11.07 7.20
C GLY A 100 27.28 10.16 6.98
N GLN A 101 26.52 9.78 8.01
CA GLN A 101 25.61 8.62 7.87
C GLN A 101 24.15 8.82 8.28
N GLN A 102 23.79 9.78 9.14
CA GLN A 102 22.45 9.79 9.74
C GLN A 102 21.41 10.70 9.06
N HIS A 103 21.78 11.57 8.12
CA HIS A 103 20.83 12.60 7.61
C HIS A 103 19.88 12.16 6.49
N ASN A 104 19.96 10.90 6.04
CA ASN A 104 19.20 10.46 4.86
C ASN A 104 17.90 9.71 5.18
N TYR A 105 17.54 9.55 6.45
CA TYR A 105 16.35 8.81 6.86
C TYR A 105 15.27 9.73 7.42
N ARG A 106 14.01 9.39 7.14
CA ARG A 106 12.85 10.05 7.74
C ARG A 106 11.77 9.04 8.10
N VAL A 107 11.02 9.37 9.14
CA VAL A 107 9.80 8.64 9.52
C VAL A 107 8.62 9.25 8.79
N GLY A 108 7.75 8.39 8.26
CA GLY A 108 6.48 8.81 7.69
C GLY A 108 5.38 7.77 7.92
N LYS A 109 4.14 8.22 7.78
CA LYS A 109 2.92 7.41 7.89
C LYS A 109 2.56 6.87 6.50
N VAL A 110 2.31 5.56 6.40
CA VAL A 110 1.81 4.97 5.15
C VAL A 110 0.36 5.40 4.92
N VAL A 111 0.09 5.97 3.75
CA VAL A 111 -1.25 6.41 3.35
C VAL A 111 -1.79 5.58 2.19
N ALA A 112 -0.91 5.06 1.33
CA ALA A 112 -1.31 4.22 0.20
C ALA A 112 -0.21 3.22 -0.18
N LEU A 113 -0.62 2.12 -0.78
CA LEU A 113 0.25 1.15 -1.44
C LEU A 113 -0.31 0.89 -2.84
N ILE A 114 0.47 1.21 -3.87
CA ILE A 114 0.03 1.25 -5.27
C ILE A 114 1.01 0.42 -6.10
N PRO A 115 0.53 -0.48 -6.98
CA PRO A 115 1.41 -1.17 -7.91
C PRO A 115 2.01 -0.15 -8.89
N ARG A 116 3.31 -0.25 -9.12
CA ARG A 116 4.05 0.62 -10.03
C ARG A 116 3.57 0.35 -11.46
N PRO A 117 3.16 1.38 -12.23
CA PRO A 117 2.79 1.18 -13.62
C PRO A 117 4.01 0.66 -14.39
N ARG A 118 3.91 -0.57 -14.91
CA ARG A 118 4.93 -1.13 -15.79
C ARG A 118 4.80 -0.43 -17.14
N GLY A 119 5.83 0.30 -17.54
CA GLY A 119 5.95 0.78 -18.93
C GLY A 119 6.01 -0.41 -19.88
N SER A 120 5.50 -0.27 -21.09
CA SER A 120 5.37 -1.32 -22.10
C SER A 120 6.67 -1.98 -22.57
N SER A 121 7.84 -1.62 -22.02
CA SER A 121 9.16 -2.07 -22.47
C SER A 121 9.76 -3.26 -21.70
N ASP A 122 9.25 -3.64 -20.53
CA ASP A 122 9.84 -4.71 -19.69
C ASP A 122 9.07 -6.04 -19.78
N VAL A 123 8.68 -6.44 -20.99
CA VAL A 123 8.19 -7.81 -21.28
C VAL A 123 9.37 -8.66 -21.76
N THR A 124 10.41 -8.80 -20.93
CA THR A 124 11.40 -9.87 -21.10
C THR A 124 11.01 -11.02 -20.19
N LYS A 125 10.50 -12.08 -20.84
CA LYS A 125 10.20 -13.40 -20.30
C LYS A 125 11.38 -13.92 -19.48
N THR A 126 11.25 -13.97 -18.16
CA THR A 126 12.03 -14.88 -17.32
C THR A 126 11.08 -15.90 -16.72
N THR A 127 10.80 -16.94 -17.49
CA THR A 127 10.37 -18.25 -17.00
C THR A 127 11.57 -18.89 -16.33
N SER A 128 11.68 -18.84 -14.99
CA SER A 128 12.47 -19.76 -14.14
C SER A 128 12.66 -19.13 -12.75
N ASP A 129 12.23 -19.85 -11.72
CA ASP A 129 12.57 -19.71 -10.30
C ASP A 129 12.24 -18.42 -9.55
N ALA A 130 11.98 -18.58 -8.25
CA ALA A 130 11.38 -17.59 -7.37
C ALA A 130 12.01 -16.18 -7.50
N PRO A 131 11.20 -15.11 -7.61
CA PRO A 131 11.71 -13.76 -7.77
C PRO A 131 12.61 -13.41 -6.57
N PRO A 132 13.84 -12.90 -6.79
CA PRO A 132 14.71 -12.50 -5.70
C PRO A 132 14.01 -11.44 -4.85
N ALA A 133 14.17 -11.50 -3.52
CA ALA A 133 13.44 -10.68 -2.56
C ALA A 133 13.40 -9.15 -2.84
N GLY A 134 14.34 -8.64 -3.64
CA GLY A 134 14.39 -7.25 -4.05
C GLY A 134 13.45 -6.85 -5.21
N SER A 135 13.05 -7.77 -6.09
CA SER A 135 12.30 -7.42 -7.31
C SER A 135 10.87 -7.00 -6.99
N LEU A 136 10.20 -7.74 -6.11
CA LEU A 136 8.82 -7.45 -5.72
C LEU A 136 8.71 -6.06 -5.08
N LEU A 137 9.62 -5.66 -4.17
CA LEU A 137 9.58 -4.33 -3.57
C LEU A 137 9.79 -3.17 -4.57
N SER A 138 10.36 -3.46 -5.75
CA SER A 138 10.56 -2.46 -6.79
C SER A 138 9.32 -2.24 -7.66
N ASP A 139 8.39 -3.18 -7.63
CA ASP A 139 7.10 -3.15 -8.33
C ASP A 139 6.02 -2.40 -7.54
N TRP A 140 6.31 -1.96 -6.32
CA TRP A 140 5.35 -1.26 -5.46
C TRP A 140 5.81 0.15 -5.11
N LEU A 141 4.86 1.08 -5.17
CA LEU A 141 4.97 2.44 -4.69
C LEU A 141 4.20 2.60 -3.38
N LEU A 142 4.86 3.21 -2.41
CA LEU A 142 4.34 3.54 -1.10
C LEU A 142 4.06 5.05 -1.06
N GLY A 143 2.81 5.43 -0.85
CA GLY A 143 2.43 6.79 -0.48
C GLY A 143 2.76 7.01 0.98
N VAL A 144 3.79 7.80 1.25
CA VAL A 144 4.29 8.10 2.59
C VAL A 144 4.05 9.56 2.90
N ASP A 145 3.36 9.81 4.00
CA ASP A 145 3.14 11.14 4.55
C ASP A 145 4.17 11.44 5.62
N PHE A 146 4.98 12.47 5.37
CA PHE A 146 6.03 12.92 6.27
C PHE A 146 5.59 14.03 7.23
N GLY A 147 4.30 14.41 7.20
CA GLY A 147 3.66 15.46 8.01
C GLY A 147 3.53 16.79 7.26
N GLU A 148 4.57 17.21 6.55
CA GLU A 148 4.53 18.39 5.69
C GLU A 148 4.28 18.12 4.20
N ALA A 149 4.57 16.89 3.75
CA ALA A 149 4.44 16.48 2.37
C ALA A 149 4.12 14.98 2.29
N THR A 150 3.23 14.64 1.37
CA THR A 150 2.93 13.24 1.01
C THR A 150 3.61 12.93 -0.31
N GLU A 151 4.45 11.90 -0.31
CA GLU A 151 5.29 11.54 -1.47
C GLU A 151 5.14 10.06 -1.81
N LEU A 152 5.22 9.76 -3.11
CA LEU A 152 5.22 8.38 -3.62
C LEU A 152 6.66 7.89 -3.75
N LEU A 153 7.03 6.89 -2.96
CA LEU A 153 8.37 6.32 -2.91
C LEU A 153 8.31 4.83 -3.19
N GLY A 154 9.31 4.26 -3.87
CA GLY A 154 9.38 2.81 -4.04
C GLY A 154 9.49 2.08 -2.70
N ALA A 155 8.79 0.96 -2.53
CA ALA A 155 8.82 0.19 -1.28
C ALA A 155 10.25 -0.27 -0.91
N LYS A 156 11.14 -0.41 -1.90
CA LYS A 156 12.58 -0.69 -1.71
C LYS A 156 13.33 0.30 -0.81
N TYR A 157 12.82 1.53 -0.64
CA TYR A 157 13.48 2.57 0.17
C TYR A 157 13.18 2.44 1.67
N VAL A 158 12.25 1.56 2.08
CA VAL A 158 11.96 1.28 3.48
C VAL A 158 13.16 0.57 4.12
N SER A 159 13.52 0.98 5.33
CA SER A 159 14.61 0.39 6.12
C SER A 159 14.08 -0.68 7.07
N ASN A 160 14.93 -1.67 7.40
CA ASN A 160 14.69 -2.63 8.47
C ASN A 160 15.10 -2.10 9.85
N GLU A 161 15.90 -1.04 9.90
CA GLU A 161 16.38 -0.46 11.14
C GLU A 161 15.27 0.30 11.88
N PRO A 162 15.23 0.23 13.22
CA PRO A 162 14.29 1.02 14.00
C PRO A 162 14.54 2.51 13.81
N PHE A 163 13.47 3.31 13.79
CA PHE A 163 13.64 4.76 13.75
C PHE A 163 14.04 5.32 15.12
N SER A 164 14.81 6.40 15.12
CA SER A 164 15.30 7.02 16.36
C SER A 164 14.22 7.92 17.00
N PRO A 165 14.30 8.20 18.31
CA PRO A 165 13.39 9.16 18.95
C PRO A 165 13.51 10.56 18.35
N GLU A 166 14.69 10.93 17.83
CA GLU A 166 14.93 12.20 17.17
C GLU A 166 14.22 12.26 15.80
N GLU A 167 14.31 11.19 15.00
CA GLU A 167 13.59 11.07 13.72
C GLU A 167 12.07 11.14 13.93
N HIS A 168 11.55 10.49 14.96
CA HIS A 168 10.14 10.56 15.34
C HIS A 168 9.72 11.95 15.81
N ALA A 169 10.56 12.64 16.60
CA ALA A 169 10.28 14.00 17.04
C ALA A 169 10.21 14.98 15.85
N VAL A 170 11.07 14.81 14.83
CA VAL A 170 11.00 15.59 13.59
C VAL A 170 9.67 15.33 12.87
N PHE A 171 9.25 14.07 12.73
CA PHE A 171 7.95 13.72 12.14
C PHE A 171 6.77 14.36 12.89
N LEU A 172 6.76 14.30 14.23
CA LEU A 172 5.72 14.94 15.04
C LEU A 172 5.66 16.45 14.83
N ARG A 173 6.82 17.13 14.85
CA ARG A 173 6.88 18.58 14.61
C ARG A 173 6.39 18.94 13.20
N SER A 174 6.75 18.12 12.21
CA SER A 174 6.25 18.24 10.84
C SER A 174 4.72 18.16 10.74
N CYS A 175 4.09 17.14 11.35
CA CYS A 175 2.63 17.01 11.36
C CYS A 175 1.93 18.17 12.10
N LEU A 176 2.51 18.62 13.23
CA LEU A 176 1.92 19.72 14.01
C LEU A 176 2.06 21.07 13.31
N SER A 177 3.10 21.24 12.49
CA SER A 177 3.33 22.46 11.74
C SER A 177 2.31 22.72 10.65
N THR A 178 1.77 21.69 10.02
CA THR A 178 0.83 21.84 8.90
C THR A 178 -0.60 22.08 9.35
N HIS A 179 -0.91 21.76 10.62
CA HIS A 179 -2.22 21.99 11.22
C HIS A 179 -2.62 23.45 11.35
N THR A 180 -1.66 24.40 11.37
CA THR A 180 -2.00 25.81 11.52
C THR A 180 -2.48 26.46 10.21
N ASP A 181 -2.04 25.93 9.06
CA ASP A 181 -2.12 26.69 7.80
C ASP A 181 -3.03 26.05 6.74
N THR A 182 -3.47 24.78 6.90
CA THR A 182 -4.27 24.11 5.87
C THR A 182 -5.32 23.15 6.44
N THR A 183 -6.56 23.26 5.96
CA THR A 183 -7.71 22.39 6.31
C THR A 183 -7.56 20.92 5.87
N LYS A 184 -6.44 20.57 5.22
CA LYS A 184 -6.11 19.20 4.78
C LYS A 184 -4.98 18.57 5.60
N ALA A 185 -4.60 19.19 6.70
CA ALA A 185 -3.45 18.78 7.49
C ALA A 185 -3.54 17.33 7.96
N SER A 186 -2.44 16.61 7.74
CA SER A 186 -2.25 15.23 8.19
C SER A 186 -2.32 15.18 9.72
N ALA A 187 -3.45 14.72 10.23
CA ALA A 187 -3.61 14.52 11.65
C ALA A 187 -2.62 13.44 12.12
N PRO A 188 -1.80 13.74 13.14
CA PRO A 188 -1.03 12.69 13.75
C PRO A 188 -2.01 11.63 14.30
N MET A 189 -1.67 10.36 14.09
CA MET A 189 -2.49 9.18 14.40
C MET A 189 -3.22 9.31 15.74
N THR A 190 -4.52 9.02 15.74
CA THR A 190 -5.33 8.97 16.98
C THR A 190 -4.91 7.78 17.84
N ALA A 191 -5.16 7.83 19.16
CA ALA A 191 -4.81 6.71 20.05
C ALA A 191 -5.52 5.40 19.65
N SER A 192 -6.78 5.50 19.20
CA SER A 192 -7.54 4.36 18.68
C SER A 192 -6.96 3.79 17.39
N GLU A 193 -6.49 4.64 16.47
CA GLU A 193 -5.78 4.18 15.27
C GLU A 193 -4.47 3.46 15.65
N ALA A 194 -3.72 4.00 16.60
CA ALA A 194 -2.46 3.42 17.06
C ALA A 194 -2.67 2.01 17.63
N ASP A 195 -3.69 1.81 18.48
CA ASP A 195 -4.00 0.49 19.03
C ASP A 195 -4.33 -0.54 17.95
N VAL A 196 -5.06 -0.14 16.91
CA VAL A 196 -5.39 -1.01 15.77
C VAL A 196 -4.13 -1.34 14.97
N VAL A 197 -3.29 -0.34 14.67
CA VAL A 197 -2.03 -0.53 13.93
C VAL A 197 -1.06 -1.44 14.70
N VAL A 198 -0.93 -1.25 16.02
CA VAL A 198 -0.09 -2.10 16.88
C VAL A 198 -0.56 -3.55 16.84
N ARG A 199 -1.87 -3.81 16.94
CA ARG A 199 -2.43 -5.16 16.83
C ARG A 199 -2.16 -5.77 15.45
N ASN A 200 -2.42 -5.02 14.38
CA ASN A 200 -2.17 -5.48 13.02
C ASN A 200 -0.69 -5.83 12.79
N LEU A 201 0.24 -4.99 13.25
CA LEU A 201 1.67 -5.25 13.11
C LEU A 201 2.15 -6.42 13.98
N HIS A 202 1.56 -6.60 15.16
CA HIS A 202 1.83 -7.77 15.97
C HIS A 202 1.42 -9.06 15.26
N ASP A 203 0.24 -9.06 14.63
CA ASP A 203 -0.24 -10.20 13.85
C ASP A 203 0.59 -10.42 12.59
N ILE A 204 1.00 -9.36 11.89
CA ILE A 204 1.95 -9.44 10.76
C ILE A 204 3.25 -10.08 11.21
N ARG A 205 3.86 -9.64 12.32
CA ARG A 205 5.14 -10.17 12.80
C ARG A 205 5.05 -11.64 13.17
N LYS A 206 4.00 -12.03 13.90
CA LYS A 206 3.72 -13.44 14.20
C LYS A 206 3.57 -14.26 12.93
N TYR A 207 2.84 -13.72 11.96
CA TYR A 207 2.61 -14.35 10.69
C TYR A 207 3.89 -14.53 9.87
N VAL A 208 4.66 -13.46 9.68
CA VAL A 208 5.95 -13.48 8.98
C VAL A 208 6.91 -14.46 9.63
N THR A 209 6.95 -14.49 10.97
CA THR A 209 7.75 -15.47 11.72
C THR A 209 7.32 -16.90 11.39
N ALA A 210 6.02 -17.20 11.44
CA ALA A 210 5.49 -18.53 11.12
C ALA A 210 5.74 -18.93 9.65
N VAL A 211 5.69 -17.99 8.72
CA VAL A 211 5.98 -18.20 7.29
C VAL A 211 7.46 -18.55 7.09
N VAL A 212 8.35 -17.76 7.71
CA VAL A 212 9.79 -17.97 7.65
C VAL A 212 10.15 -19.31 8.29
N GLU A 213 9.57 -19.64 9.45
CA GLU A 213 9.73 -20.92 10.13
C GLU A 213 9.26 -22.11 9.28
N GLU A 214 8.10 -22.00 8.61
CA GLU A 214 7.60 -23.07 7.75
C GLU A 214 8.48 -23.25 6.50
N ARG A 215 8.99 -22.16 5.92
CA ARG A 215 9.94 -22.22 4.81
C ARG A 215 11.30 -22.79 5.24
N SER A 216 11.82 -22.40 6.41
CA SER A 216 13.07 -22.95 6.94
C SER A 216 12.91 -24.41 7.37
N GLY A 217 11.75 -24.79 7.89
CA GLY A 217 11.40 -26.17 8.24
C GLY A 217 11.27 -27.05 7.00
N LYS A 218 10.67 -26.55 5.91
CA LYS A 218 10.64 -27.24 4.61
C LYS A 218 12.00 -27.30 3.93
N ALA A 219 12.83 -26.26 4.05
CA ALA A 219 14.21 -26.29 3.55
C ALA A 219 15.07 -27.27 4.35
N ALA A 220 14.92 -27.31 5.67
CA ALA A 220 15.55 -28.32 6.52
C ALA A 220 15.02 -29.73 6.22
N ALA A 221 13.72 -29.92 6.00
CA ALA A 221 13.16 -31.22 5.62
C ALA A 221 13.56 -31.68 4.21
N ALA A 222 13.73 -30.76 3.26
CA ALA A 222 14.17 -31.05 1.90
C ALA A 222 15.68 -31.32 1.80
N VAL A 223 16.50 -30.76 2.71
CA VAL A 223 17.95 -31.01 2.78
C VAL A 223 18.29 -32.16 3.74
N SER A 224 17.43 -32.45 4.72
CA SER A 224 17.65 -33.52 5.72
C SER A 224 17.19 -34.92 5.26
N GLY A 225 16.94 -35.09 3.95
CA GLY A 225 16.75 -36.41 3.31
C GLY A 225 18.03 -37.21 3.08
N VAL A 226 19.20 -36.64 3.42
CA VAL A 226 20.52 -37.29 3.31
C VAL A 226 21.38 -36.84 4.51
N GLY A 227 21.67 -37.75 5.44
CA GLY A 227 22.71 -37.55 6.47
C GLY A 227 22.22 -36.85 7.75
N GLY A 228 22.08 -37.64 8.82
CA GLY A 228 21.55 -37.18 10.08
C GLY A 228 22.45 -36.25 10.88
N ILE A 229 21.84 -35.50 11.80
CA ILE A 229 22.43 -35.05 13.06
C ILE A 229 21.34 -35.14 14.13
N LYS A 230 21.63 -35.98 15.13
CA LYS A 230 20.87 -36.21 16.36
C LYS A 230 20.72 -34.93 17.17
N ARG A 231 19.51 -34.61 17.65
CA ARG A 231 19.32 -34.01 18.97
C ARG A 231 17.97 -34.41 19.61
N PRO A 232 17.91 -34.46 20.95
CA PRO A 232 17.06 -35.38 21.69
C PRO A 232 15.88 -34.66 22.33
N ARG A 233 14.67 -35.22 22.24
CA ARG A 233 13.65 -35.02 23.27
C ARG A 233 12.45 -35.98 23.11
N ASP A 234 12.19 -36.68 24.20
CA ASP A 234 10.94 -37.29 24.67
C ASP A 234 10.49 -38.63 24.06
N ASP A 235 10.99 -39.68 24.72
CA ASP A 235 10.35 -40.95 25.07
C ASP A 235 8.87 -41.11 24.70
N ALA A 236 8.61 -42.05 23.77
CA ALA A 236 7.50 -43.02 23.77
C ALA A 236 7.18 -43.44 22.33
N ALA A 237 7.94 -44.40 21.78
CA ALA A 237 7.56 -45.34 20.70
C ALA A 237 8.80 -45.75 19.88
N ALA A 238 9.64 -46.63 20.43
CA ALA A 238 10.64 -47.34 19.64
C ALA A 238 10.95 -48.71 20.29
N ALA A 239 10.14 -49.72 19.97
CA ALA A 239 10.48 -51.12 20.18
C ALA A 239 9.74 -52.02 19.17
N LEU A 240 9.95 -51.79 17.87
CA LEU A 240 9.64 -52.77 16.82
C LEU A 240 10.83 -52.83 15.86
N GLY A 241 11.91 -53.43 16.35
CA GLY A 241 13.06 -53.85 15.55
C GLY A 241 12.75 -55.18 14.87
N LYS A 242 12.90 -55.18 13.54
CA LYS A 242 13.15 -56.38 12.74
C LYS A 242 14.48 -57.00 13.17
N GLU A 243 14.50 -58.28 13.52
CA GLU A 243 15.66 -59.14 13.27
C GLU A 243 15.19 -60.55 12.87
N GLU A 244 15.88 -61.05 11.84
CA GLU A 244 15.73 -62.34 11.19
C GLU A 244 16.39 -63.46 12.01
N GLY A 245 15.84 -64.68 11.88
CA GLY A 245 16.57 -65.95 11.83
C GLY A 245 17.63 -66.27 12.88
N GLY A 246 17.33 -67.22 13.79
CA GLY A 246 18.36 -67.74 14.67
C GLY A 246 17.94 -68.82 15.66
N ASN A 247 17.59 -69.99 15.13
CA ASN A 247 17.67 -71.32 15.75
C ASN A 247 18.49 -71.44 17.07
N ARG A 248 17.86 -71.88 18.19
CA ARG A 248 18.41 -72.89 19.11
C ARG A 248 17.47 -73.28 20.27
N HIS A 249 17.28 -74.59 20.39
CA HIS A 249 16.67 -75.37 21.47
C HIS A 249 17.10 -75.03 22.91
N LYS A 250 16.11 -75.01 23.81
CA LYS A 250 16.06 -75.62 25.17
C LYS A 250 14.65 -75.34 25.74
N LYS A 251 13.70 -76.27 25.75
CA LYS A 251 13.46 -77.38 26.69
C LYS A 251 13.31 -76.90 28.14
N GLU A 252 12.05 -76.78 28.57
CA GLU A 252 11.46 -76.85 29.93
C GLU A 252 9.94 -76.74 29.67
N ASP A 253 9.24 -77.86 29.44
CA ASP A 253 8.42 -78.57 30.45
C ASP A 253 7.49 -77.63 31.22
N ASP A 254 6.44 -77.12 30.53
CA ASP A 254 5.21 -76.63 31.17
C ASP A 254 4.38 -77.88 31.54
N GLU A 255 4.64 -78.39 32.74
CA GLU A 255 3.70 -79.28 33.43
C GLU A 255 2.51 -78.43 33.89
N ASP A 256 1.34 -78.77 33.36
CA ASP A 256 0.02 -78.29 33.75
C ASP A 256 -0.25 -78.58 35.24
N GLU A 257 0.26 -77.74 36.14
CA GLU A 257 -0.27 -77.65 37.50
C GLU A 257 -1.53 -76.77 37.45
N GLU A 258 -2.68 -77.43 37.24
CA GLU A 258 -3.99 -76.90 37.63
C GLU A 258 -3.98 -76.66 39.15
N GLU A 259 -3.38 -75.54 39.58
CA GLU A 259 -3.62 -74.97 40.89
C GLU A 259 -5.10 -74.61 40.93
N THR A 260 -5.88 -75.52 41.50
CA THR A 260 -7.28 -75.30 41.86
C THR A 260 -7.35 -74.07 42.78
N LEU A 261 -7.50 -72.90 42.16
CA LEU A 261 -7.72 -71.64 42.84
C LEU A 261 -8.79 -71.88 43.89
N THR A 262 -8.42 -71.64 45.15
CA THR A 262 -9.37 -71.74 46.25
C THR A 262 -10.59 -70.90 45.91
N ARG A 263 -11.80 -71.33 46.31
CA ARG A 263 -13.06 -70.61 46.03
C ARG A 263 -12.97 -69.10 46.34
N ALA A 264 -12.14 -68.72 47.32
CA ALA A 264 -11.83 -67.34 47.66
C ALA A 264 -11.05 -66.60 46.56
N GLN A 265 -10.01 -67.20 45.97
CA GLN A 265 -9.22 -66.62 44.88
C GLN A 265 -10.06 -66.42 43.60
N LEU A 266 -10.88 -67.40 43.21
CA LEU A 266 -11.81 -67.25 42.06
C LEU A 266 -12.80 -66.09 42.25
N LEU A 267 -13.27 -65.87 43.47
CA LEU A 267 -14.14 -64.73 43.79
C LEU A 267 -13.38 -63.40 43.74
N ALA A 268 -12.13 -63.37 44.19
CA ALA A 268 -11.27 -62.19 44.13
C ALA A 268 -10.91 -61.82 42.69
N GLU A 269 -10.56 -62.78 41.83
CA GLU A 269 -10.32 -62.52 40.40
C GLU A 269 -11.58 -62.07 39.66
N ARG A 270 -12.74 -62.68 39.95
CA ARG A 270 -14.02 -62.17 39.42
C ARG A 270 -14.32 -60.75 39.89
N ALA A 271 -13.94 -60.38 41.11
CA ALA A 271 -14.09 -59.01 41.59
C ALA A 271 -13.15 -58.06 40.84
N ARG A 272 -11.87 -58.42 40.67
CA ARG A 272 -10.90 -57.64 39.87
C ARG A 272 -11.34 -57.45 38.43
N HIS A 273 -11.79 -58.50 37.74
CA HIS A 273 -12.29 -58.38 36.37
C HIS A 273 -13.56 -57.52 36.26
N ARG A 274 -14.44 -57.51 37.29
CA ARG A 274 -15.57 -56.58 37.32
C ARG A 274 -15.10 -55.13 37.50
N GLU A 275 -14.15 -54.89 38.39
CA GLU A 275 -13.57 -53.56 38.59
C GLU A 275 -12.84 -53.07 37.33
N GLU A 276 -12.08 -53.92 36.66
CA GLU A 276 -11.42 -53.61 35.39
C GLU A 276 -12.43 -53.30 34.29
N ARG A 277 -13.50 -54.11 34.15
CA ARG A 277 -14.59 -53.81 33.20
C ARG A 277 -15.24 -52.47 33.50
N HIS A 278 -15.55 -52.17 34.77
CA HIS A 278 -16.10 -50.88 35.15
C HIS A 278 -15.14 -49.72 34.86
N ARG A 279 -13.83 -49.91 35.01
CA ARG A 279 -12.82 -48.90 34.61
C ARG A 279 -12.81 -48.68 33.10
N TRP A 280 -12.87 -49.75 32.29
CA TRP A 280 -12.94 -49.64 30.84
C TRP A 280 -14.24 -49.02 30.34
N GLU A 281 -15.37 -49.37 30.95
CA GLU A 281 -16.68 -48.75 30.68
C GLU A 281 -16.65 -47.25 31.03
N ALA A 282 -16.10 -46.87 32.18
CA ALA A 282 -15.96 -45.47 32.58
C ALA A 282 -15.06 -44.67 31.61
N LEU A 283 -13.96 -45.26 31.15
CA LEU A 283 -13.08 -44.64 30.15
C LEU A 283 -13.76 -44.48 28.78
N LEU A 284 -14.53 -45.47 28.34
CA LEU A 284 -15.31 -45.39 27.10
C LEU A 284 -16.37 -44.28 27.19
N ASP A 285 -17.09 -44.20 28.31
CA ASP A 285 -18.06 -43.16 28.58
C ASP A 285 -17.42 -41.76 28.58
N GLU A 286 -16.24 -41.61 29.20
CA GLU A 286 -15.49 -40.35 29.22
C GLU A 286 -15.03 -39.94 27.81
N GLN A 287 -14.49 -40.88 27.03
CA GLN A 287 -14.13 -40.63 25.62
C GLN A 287 -15.35 -40.25 24.77
N GLN A 288 -16.50 -40.88 24.99
CA GLN A 288 -17.74 -40.56 24.28
C GLN A 288 -18.27 -39.16 24.67
N ARG A 289 -18.15 -38.75 25.94
CA ARG A 289 -18.44 -37.38 26.39
C ARG A 289 -17.49 -36.36 25.75
N HIS A 290 -16.19 -36.65 25.67
CA HIS A 290 -15.24 -35.79 24.99
C HIS A 290 -15.53 -35.64 23.48
N LEU A 291 -15.82 -36.75 22.79
CA LEU A 291 -16.18 -36.72 21.36
C LEU A 291 -17.48 -35.96 21.10
N SER A 292 -18.50 -36.12 21.95
CA SER A 292 -19.75 -35.36 21.83
C SER A 292 -19.53 -33.86 22.09
N GLY A 293 -18.71 -33.49 23.08
CA GLY A 293 -18.31 -32.10 23.33
C GLY A 293 -17.54 -31.48 22.17
N LEU A 294 -16.59 -32.21 21.57
CA LEU A 294 -15.86 -31.75 20.38
C LEU A 294 -16.77 -31.57 19.16
N ARG A 295 -17.75 -32.47 18.96
CA ARG A 295 -18.74 -32.33 17.87
C ARG A 295 -19.62 -31.10 18.08
N GLN A 296 -20.07 -30.83 19.30
CA GLN A 296 -20.85 -29.62 19.62
C GLN A 296 -20.03 -28.35 19.38
N LEU A 297 -18.77 -28.33 19.82
CA LEU A 297 -17.87 -27.20 19.59
C LEU A 297 -17.62 -26.97 18.10
N LEU A 298 -17.39 -28.04 17.32
CA LEU A 298 -17.20 -27.97 15.88
C LEU A 298 -18.44 -27.40 15.18
N ASN A 299 -19.64 -27.84 15.56
CA ASN A 299 -20.89 -27.33 15.01
C ASN A 299 -21.12 -25.86 15.37
N SER A 300 -20.81 -25.46 16.61
CA SER A 300 -20.86 -24.07 17.05
C SER A 300 -19.91 -23.18 16.24
N LYS A 301 -18.66 -23.63 16.06
CA LYS A 301 -17.64 -22.91 15.27
C LYS A 301 -18.00 -22.84 13.79
N ASN A 302 -18.57 -23.90 13.21
CA ASN A 302 -19.09 -23.86 11.84
C ASN A 302 -20.21 -22.81 11.70
N GLY A 303 -21.12 -22.71 12.68
CA GLY A 303 -22.16 -21.68 12.69
C GLY A 303 -21.63 -20.26 12.86
N GLU A 304 -20.56 -20.05 13.64
CA GLU A 304 -19.85 -18.76 13.73
C GLU A 304 -19.21 -18.38 12.39
N ILE A 305 -18.49 -19.31 11.76
CA ILE A 305 -17.83 -19.10 10.47
C ILE A 305 -18.86 -18.73 9.39
N GLN A 306 -20.00 -19.43 9.33
CA GLN A 306 -21.06 -19.11 8.37
C GLN A 306 -21.63 -17.70 8.58
N ARG A 307 -21.81 -17.26 9.84
CA ARG A 307 -22.26 -15.90 10.15
C ARG A 307 -21.23 -14.85 9.71
N VAL A 308 -19.95 -15.09 10.03
CA VAL A 308 -18.85 -14.17 9.63
C VAL A 308 -18.78 -14.07 8.09
N LEU A 309 -18.82 -15.20 7.38
CA LEU A 309 -18.83 -15.21 5.92
C LEU A 309 -20.05 -14.47 5.33
N HIS A 310 -21.23 -14.62 5.93
CA HIS A 310 -22.42 -13.88 5.50
C HIS A 310 -22.24 -12.37 5.70
N THR A 311 -21.76 -11.95 6.87
CA THR A 311 -21.49 -10.52 7.14
C THR A 311 -20.41 -9.94 6.21
N GLN A 312 -19.38 -10.71 5.88
CA GLN A 312 -18.35 -10.30 4.93
C GLN A 312 -18.92 -10.13 3.52
N ARG A 313 -19.74 -11.08 3.03
CA ARG A 313 -20.40 -10.97 1.72
C ARG A 313 -21.32 -9.74 1.65
N GLN A 314 -22.03 -9.43 2.72
CA GLN A 314 -22.85 -8.22 2.80
C GLN A 314 -22.01 -6.94 2.77
N ALA A 315 -20.91 -6.89 3.53
CA ALA A 315 -19.98 -5.76 3.51
C ALA A 315 -19.32 -5.57 2.13
N GLU A 316 -18.93 -6.66 1.46
CA GLU A 316 -18.41 -6.60 0.09
C GLU A 316 -19.45 -6.12 -0.91
N ALA A 317 -20.70 -6.55 -0.79
CA ALA A 317 -21.78 -6.07 -1.65
C ALA A 317 -22.05 -4.57 -1.45
N ALA A 318 -22.07 -4.10 -0.20
CA ALA A 318 -22.20 -2.68 0.13
C ALA A 318 -21.02 -1.87 -0.43
N HIS A 319 -19.78 -2.35 -0.24
CA HIS A 319 -18.59 -1.70 -0.77
C HIS A 319 -18.58 -1.64 -2.30
N ARG A 320 -19.03 -2.69 -3.00
CA ARG A 320 -19.18 -2.67 -4.47
C ARG A 320 -20.19 -1.60 -4.91
N ALA A 321 -21.35 -1.51 -4.24
CA ALA A 321 -22.36 -0.50 -4.53
C ALA A 321 -21.85 0.93 -4.29
N GLU A 322 -21.10 1.16 -3.20
CA GLU A 322 -20.47 2.46 -2.94
C GLU A 322 -19.44 2.82 -4.01
N MET A 323 -18.59 1.86 -4.42
CA MET A 323 -17.60 2.07 -5.49
C MET A 323 -18.25 2.41 -6.84
N GLU A 324 -19.38 1.78 -7.17
CA GLU A 324 -20.16 2.11 -8.36
C GLU A 324 -20.73 3.53 -8.29
N GLN A 325 -21.29 3.93 -7.14
CA GLN A 325 -21.76 5.31 -6.94
C GLN A 325 -20.62 6.34 -7.06
N TRP A 326 -19.44 6.03 -6.52
CA TRP A 326 -18.26 6.89 -6.65
C TRP A 326 -17.77 7.02 -8.09
N LYS A 327 -17.80 5.93 -8.87
CA LYS A 327 -17.47 5.97 -10.30
C LYS A 327 -18.43 6.87 -11.07
N VAL A 328 -19.74 6.72 -10.86
CA VAL A 328 -20.76 7.56 -11.50
C VAL A 328 -20.55 9.04 -11.14
N LYS A 329 -20.36 9.36 -9.85
CA LYS A 329 -20.07 10.74 -9.41
C LYS A 329 -18.80 11.31 -10.04
N MET A 330 -17.74 10.51 -10.15
CA MET A 330 -16.47 10.94 -10.75
C MET A 330 -16.63 11.19 -12.26
N GLU A 331 -17.37 10.34 -12.96
CA GLU A 331 -17.70 10.53 -14.37
C GLU A 331 -18.55 11.78 -14.60
N GLU A 332 -19.57 12.02 -13.77
CA GLU A 332 -20.39 13.23 -13.80
C GLU A 332 -19.54 14.48 -13.55
N GLN A 333 -18.70 14.49 -12.52
CA GLN A 333 -17.76 15.60 -12.26
C GLN A 333 -16.82 15.81 -13.46
N GLY A 334 -16.24 14.74 -14.00
CA GLY A 334 -15.40 14.82 -15.20
C GLY A 334 -16.14 15.33 -16.44
N GLN A 335 -17.44 15.08 -16.57
CA GLN A 335 -18.26 15.67 -17.62
C GLN A 335 -18.54 17.16 -17.37
N THR A 336 -18.83 17.57 -16.14
CA THR A 336 -19.05 18.99 -15.79
C THR A 336 -17.79 19.83 -16.04
N ILE A 337 -16.60 19.33 -15.66
CA ILE A 337 -15.33 19.99 -15.92
C ILE A 337 -15.13 20.16 -17.43
N ARG A 338 -15.29 19.08 -18.22
CA ARG A 338 -15.17 19.15 -19.69
C ARG A 338 -16.15 20.13 -20.34
N ARG A 339 -17.38 20.27 -19.81
CA ARG A 339 -18.34 21.29 -20.29
C ARG A 339 -17.85 22.70 -19.95
N SER A 340 -17.37 22.92 -18.72
CA SER A 340 -16.84 24.22 -18.30
C SER A 340 -15.59 24.62 -19.08
N GLU A 341 -14.71 23.68 -19.39
CA GLU A 341 -13.51 23.92 -20.20
C GLU A 341 -13.86 24.30 -21.64
N ARG A 342 -14.90 23.68 -22.22
CA ARG A 342 -15.41 24.07 -23.55
C ARG A 342 -15.99 25.48 -23.54
N MET A 343 -16.83 25.82 -22.57
CA MET A 343 -17.38 27.18 -22.48
C MET A 343 -16.28 28.23 -22.30
N LEU A 344 -15.26 27.95 -21.47
CA LEU A 344 -14.10 28.83 -21.31
C LEU A 344 -13.25 28.94 -22.58
N ALA A 345 -13.16 27.87 -23.39
CA ALA A 345 -12.48 27.91 -24.68
C ALA A 345 -13.24 28.79 -25.69
N ASP A 346 -14.57 28.61 -25.77
CA ASP A 346 -15.45 29.40 -26.64
C ASP A 346 -15.42 30.89 -26.24
N GLU A 347 -15.47 31.21 -24.94
CA GLU A 347 -15.34 32.58 -24.44
C GLU A 347 -13.99 33.22 -24.83
N ARG A 348 -12.90 32.45 -24.78
CA ARG A 348 -11.58 32.94 -25.20
C ARG A 348 -11.52 33.19 -26.71
N GLU A 349 -12.19 32.38 -27.52
CA GLU A 349 -12.28 32.58 -28.96
C GLU A 349 -13.07 33.86 -29.29
N VAL A 350 -14.24 34.06 -28.67
CA VAL A 350 -15.02 35.30 -28.79
C VAL A 350 -14.22 36.52 -28.35
N GLN A 351 -13.46 36.42 -27.25
CA GLN A 351 -12.58 37.52 -26.82
C GLN A 351 -11.48 37.84 -27.84
N LYS A 352 -10.90 36.84 -28.52
CA LYS A 352 -9.92 37.06 -29.58
C LYS A 352 -10.56 37.77 -30.78
N GLU A 353 -11.72 37.31 -31.23
CA GLU A 353 -12.45 37.98 -32.32
C GLU A 353 -12.79 39.44 -31.99
N ASN A 354 -13.20 39.71 -30.75
CA ASN A 354 -13.49 41.07 -30.30
C ASN A 354 -12.23 41.94 -30.29
N ARG A 355 -11.09 41.41 -29.84
CA ARG A 355 -9.80 42.11 -29.92
C ARG A 355 -9.43 42.46 -31.35
N GLU A 356 -9.52 41.50 -32.27
CA GLU A 356 -9.25 41.73 -33.69
C GLU A 356 -10.19 42.79 -34.31
N LYS A 357 -11.48 42.78 -33.96
CA LYS A 357 -12.44 43.82 -34.37
C LYS A 357 -12.03 45.19 -33.82
N THR A 358 -11.64 45.28 -32.55
CA THR A 358 -11.20 46.55 -31.96
C THR A 358 -9.90 47.06 -32.57
N GLU A 359 -8.94 46.18 -32.87
CA GLU A 359 -7.69 46.55 -33.55
C GLU A 359 -7.95 47.10 -34.94
N LYS A 360 -8.87 46.50 -35.71
CA LYS A 360 -9.31 47.01 -37.02
C LYS A 360 -9.95 48.40 -36.90
N LEU A 361 -10.83 48.61 -35.91
CA LEU A 361 -11.45 49.93 -35.68
C LEU A 361 -10.42 50.98 -35.27
N VAL A 362 -9.46 50.63 -34.41
CA VAL A 362 -8.36 51.52 -34.01
C VAL A 362 -7.50 51.89 -35.23
N ALA A 363 -7.21 50.94 -36.12
CA ALA A 363 -6.48 51.21 -37.36
C ALA A 363 -7.27 52.18 -38.28
N GLN A 364 -8.59 51.99 -38.40
CA GLN A 364 -9.45 52.92 -39.15
C GLN A 364 -9.49 54.32 -38.54
N LEU A 365 -9.59 54.42 -37.21
CA LEU A 365 -9.55 55.71 -36.50
C LEU A 365 -8.22 56.43 -36.67
N LYS A 366 -7.08 55.72 -36.64
CA LYS A 366 -5.76 56.29 -36.94
C LYS A 366 -5.70 56.85 -38.36
N LYS A 367 -6.21 56.11 -39.34
CA LYS A 367 -6.28 56.54 -40.74
C LYS A 367 -7.16 57.78 -40.91
N LEU A 368 -8.30 57.84 -40.23
CA LEU A 368 -9.17 59.02 -40.22
C LEU A 368 -8.47 60.22 -39.58
N ALA A 369 -7.79 60.03 -38.44
CA ALA A 369 -7.04 61.11 -37.78
C ALA A 369 -5.91 61.65 -38.66
N GLU A 370 -5.20 60.79 -39.39
CA GLU A 370 -4.20 61.20 -40.39
C GLU A 370 -4.83 62.00 -41.54
N GLN A 371 -5.98 61.56 -42.06
CA GLN A 371 -6.72 62.31 -43.08
C GLN A 371 -7.16 63.68 -42.55
N THR A 372 -7.71 63.75 -41.33
CA THR A 372 -8.11 65.02 -40.70
C THR A 372 -6.91 65.94 -40.50
N ARG A 373 -5.75 65.41 -40.14
CA ARG A 373 -4.50 66.19 -40.02
C ARG A 373 -4.10 66.79 -41.37
N ARG A 374 -4.15 66.00 -42.46
CA ARG A 374 -3.89 66.51 -43.83
C ARG A 374 -4.90 67.57 -44.25
N PHE A 375 -6.19 67.38 -43.97
CA PHE A 375 -7.21 68.40 -44.22
C PHE A 375 -6.95 69.68 -43.45
N LYS A 376 -6.51 69.56 -42.18
CA LYS A 376 -6.13 70.71 -41.36
C LYS A 376 -4.90 71.43 -41.92
N GLU A 377 -3.87 70.71 -42.35
CA GLU A 377 -2.70 71.30 -43.00
C GLU A 377 -3.10 72.06 -44.28
N VAL A 378 -4.02 71.52 -45.08
CA VAL A 378 -4.59 72.22 -46.25
C VAL A 378 -5.42 73.44 -45.83
N SER A 379 -6.24 73.35 -44.77
CA SER A 379 -7.04 74.49 -44.32
C SER A 379 -6.20 75.60 -43.70
N ASP A 380 -5.19 75.25 -42.91
CA ASP A 380 -4.27 76.18 -42.25
C ASP A 380 -3.42 76.90 -43.31
N THR A 381 -2.91 76.16 -44.31
CA THR A 381 -2.24 76.80 -45.44
C THR A 381 -3.17 77.76 -46.17
N VAL A 382 -4.39 77.37 -46.55
CA VAL A 382 -5.38 78.26 -47.20
C VAL A 382 -5.67 79.50 -46.33
N ALA A 383 -5.80 79.34 -45.01
CA ALA A 383 -6.02 80.47 -44.08
C ALA A 383 -4.82 81.43 -44.04
N ASP A 384 -3.60 80.90 -44.03
CA ASP A 384 -2.37 81.71 -44.11
C ASP A 384 -2.29 82.47 -45.45
N TRP A 385 -2.67 81.82 -46.56
CA TRP A 385 -2.75 82.45 -47.88
C TRP A 385 -3.81 83.56 -47.95
N LEU A 386 -4.98 83.37 -47.33
CA LEU A 386 -6.02 84.41 -47.23
C LEU A 386 -5.60 85.59 -46.36
N ARG A 387 -4.81 85.34 -45.29
CA ARG A 387 -4.23 86.40 -44.45
C ARG A 387 -3.19 87.25 -45.17
N LEU A 388 -2.56 86.72 -46.23
CA LEU A 388 -1.59 87.46 -47.06
C LEU A 388 -2.23 88.48 -48.02
N GLY A 389 -3.55 88.64 -48.03
CA GLY A 389 -4.24 89.93 -48.19
C GLY A 389 -4.03 90.81 -49.42
N THR A 390 -3.23 90.46 -50.43
CA THR A 390 -2.89 91.41 -51.52
C THR A 390 -2.82 90.82 -52.94
N LYS A 391 -3.47 89.70 -53.23
CA LYS A 391 -3.44 89.09 -54.59
C LYS A 391 -4.82 88.68 -55.07
N GLN A 392 -5.10 88.94 -56.35
CA GLN A 392 -6.40 88.62 -56.97
C GLN A 392 -6.71 87.12 -56.87
N PRO A 393 -8.00 86.73 -56.78
CA PRO A 393 -8.41 85.32 -56.63
C PRO A 393 -7.90 84.41 -57.75
N GLU A 394 -7.64 84.96 -58.94
CA GLU A 394 -7.06 84.23 -60.07
C GLU A 394 -5.59 83.83 -59.83
N GLU A 395 -4.80 84.69 -59.18
CA GLU A 395 -3.40 84.39 -58.83
C GLU A 395 -3.32 83.26 -57.79
N VAL A 396 -4.30 83.19 -56.89
CA VAL A 396 -4.41 82.13 -55.88
C VAL A 396 -4.67 80.77 -56.54
N LEU A 397 -5.54 80.70 -57.56
CA LEU A 397 -5.82 79.46 -58.31
C LEU A 397 -4.61 78.96 -59.10
N VAL A 398 -3.83 79.87 -59.70
CA VAL A 398 -2.60 79.50 -60.42
C VAL A 398 -1.51 79.00 -59.46
N ALA A 399 -1.34 79.66 -58.31
CA ALA A 399 -0.40 79.21 -57.28
C ALA A 399 -0.79 77.86 -56.66
N LEU A 400 -2.09 77.60 -56.45
CA LEU A 400 -2.62 76.31 -55.99
C LEU A 400 -2.31 75.18 -56.97
N LYS A 401 -2.55 75.40 -58.27
CA LYS A 401 -2.22 74.41 -59.31
C LYS A 401 -0.72 74.14 -59.41
N ARG A 402 0.12 75.16 -59.19
CA ARG A 402 1.58 75.01 -59.15
C ARG A 402 2.05 74.21 -57.95
N LYS A 403 1.56 74.52 -56.75
CA LYS A 403 1.89 73.76 -55.52
C LYS A 403 1.36 72.33 -55.55
N LEU A 404 0.20 72.08 -56.15
CA LEU A 404 -0.32 70.72 -56.36
C LEU A 404 0.59 69.91 -57.33
N ALA A 405 1.23 70.57 -58.29
CA ALA A 405 2.18 69.95 -59.21
C ALA A 405 3.59 69.74 -58.60
N GLU A 406 3.98 70.58 -57.63
CA GLU A 406 5.27 70.49 -56.92
C GLU A 406 5.25 69.51 -55.73
N SER A 407 4.08 68.95 -55.39
CA SER A 407 3.92 67.98 -54.30
C SER A 407 3.60 66.58 -54.85
N PRO A 408 4.57 65.85 -55.44
CA PRO A 408 4.38 64.43 -55.68
C PRO A 408 4.43 63.70 -54.33
N ASN A 409 3.47 62.77 -54.15
CA ASN A 409 3.26 61.91 -52.98
C ASN A 409 4.49 61.53 -52.16
#